data_AF-A0A382ZUA9-F1
#
_entry.id   AF-A0A382ZUA9-F1
#
_cell.length_a   1.000
_cell.length_b   1.000
_cell.length_c   1.000
_cell.angle_alpha   90.00
_cell.angle_beta   90.00
_cell.angle_gamma   90.00
#
_symmetry.space_group_name_H-M   'P 1'
#
loop_
_entity.id
_entity.type
_entity.pdbx_description
1 polymer ?
#
loop_
_entity_poly.entity_id
_entity_poly.type
_entity_poly.pdbx_seq_one_letter_code
_entity_poly.pdbx_strand_id
1 'polypeptide(L)' 'KIGREESHVRFQAVQNDARIDAVGFNLAKEFDSIDSRIDKVDLACEFQINNWGGRNRLELKVIDLRYSV' A
#
# COMPACT_ATOMS: atom_id res chain seq x y z
N LYS A 1 9.57 -2.78 2.12
CA LYS A 1 10.06 -2.54 0.75
C LYS A 1 10.24 -3.89 0.05
N ILE A 2 10.03 -3.97 -1.27
CA ILE A 2 10.13 -5.19 -2.06
C ILE A 2 10.69 -4.89 -3.46
N GLY A 3 11.07 -5.94 -4.19
CA GLY A 3 11.62 -5.84 -5.55
C GLY A 3 13.14 -5.71 -5.57
N ARG A 4 13.75 -5.92 -6.75
CA ARG A 4 15.22 -5.90 -6.91
C ARG A 4 15.86 -4.58 -6.50
N GLU A 5 15.18 -3.47 -6.77
CA GLU A 5 15.65 -2.11 -6.46
C GLU A 5 15.12 -1.59 -5.13
N GLU A 6 14.35 -2.41 -4.39
CA GLU A 6 13.65 -2.02 -3.15
C GLU A 6 12.78 -0.75 -3.26
N SER A 7 12.44 -0.34 -4.49
CA SER A 7 11.68 0.88 -4.78
C SER A 7 10.17 0.71 -4.57
N HIS A 8 9.70 -0.52 -4.36
CA HIS A 8 8.28 -0.83 -4.20
C HIS A 8 7.93 -1.10 -2.73
N VAL A 9 6.66 -0.90 -2.40
CA VAL A 9 6.13 -1.17 -1.06
C VAL A 9 4.97 -2.15 -1.15
N ARG A 10 4.91 -3.05 -0.18
CA ARG A 10 3.75 -3.88 0.09
C ARG A 10 3.44 -3.76 1.56
N PHE A 11 2.18 -3.51 1.87
CA PHE A 11 1.71 -3.23 3.22
C PHE A 11 0.22 -3.58 3.33
N GLN A 12 -0.34 -3.44 4.53
CA GLN A 12 -1.77 -3.57 4.76
C GLN A 12 -2.33 -2.18 5.08
N ALA A 13 -3.28 -1.70 4.28
CA ALA A 13 -4.03 -0.49 4.61
C ALA A 13 -5.06 -0.87 5.68
N VAL A 14 -5.09 -0.10 6.77
CA VAL A 14 -5.96 -0.34 7.93
C VAL A 14 -6.75 0.92 8.24
N GLN A 15 -8.08 0.81 8.28
CA GLN A 15 -8.96 1.89 8.72
C GLN A 15 -10.11 1.29 9.53
N ASN A 16 -10.20 1.66 10.81
CA ASN A 16 -11.11 1.04 11.78
C ASN A 16 -10.91 -0.50 11.78
N ASP A 17 -11.98 -1.27 11.54
CA ASP A 17 -11.95 -2.73 11.47
C ASP A 17 -11.61 -3.28 10.08
N ALA A 18 -11.52 -2.41 9.06
CA ALA A 18 -11.21 -2.82 7.69
C ALA A 18 -9.70 -2.96 7.48
N ARG A 19 -9.31 -4.04 6.79
CA ARG A 19 -7.93 -4.36 6.43
C ARG A 19 -7.88 -4.87 5.00
N ILE A 20 -7.00 -4.31 4.18
CA ILE A 20 -6.82 -4.73 2.79
C ILE A 20 -5.34 -4.70 2.41
N ASP A 21 -4.89 -5.73 1.70
CA ASP A 21 -3.52 -5.78 1.17
C ASP A 21 -3.34 -4.65 0.14
N ALA A 22 -2.18 -4.01 0.14
CA ALA A 22 -1.87 -2.91 -0.75
C ALA A 22 -0.45 -3.03 -1.32
N VAL A 23 -0.29 -2.59 -2.57
CA VAL A 23 1.00 -2.50 -3.26
C VAL A 23 1.16 -1.11 -3.88
N GLY A 24 2.35 -0.53 -3.73
CA GLY A 24 2.74 0.74 -4.32
C GLY A 24 4.04 0.57 -5.09
N PHE A 25 4.07 1.01 -6.34
CA PHE A 25 5.27 0.96 -7.18
C PHE A 25 5.99 2.31 -7.14
N ASN A 26 7.30 2.28 -6.91
CA ASN A 26 8.15 3.48 -6.79
C ASN A 26 7.74 4.44 -5.66
N LEU A 27 7.09 3.93 -4.61
CA LEU A 27 6.65 4.71 -3.44
C LEU A 27 7.51 4.45 -2.18
N ALA A 28 8.58 3.65 -2.28
CA ALA A 28 9.34 3.25 -1.09
C ALA A 28 9.99 4.40 -0.33
N LYS A 29 10.34 5.49 -1.02
CA LYS A 29 11.01 6.64 -0.41
C LYS A 29 10.04 7.52 0.37
N GLU A 30 8.84 7.69 -0.16
CA GLU A 30 7.73 8.43 0.44
C GLU A 30 7.28 7.73 1.73
N PHE A 31 7.31 6.39 1.75
CA PHE A 31 7.01 5.61 2.94
C PHE A 31 8.10 5.65 4.01
N ASP A 32 9.35 6.04 3.69
CA ASP A 32 10.40 6.17 4.70
C ASP A 32 10.13 7.29 5.70
N SER A 33 9.36 8.31 5.30
CA SER A 33 8.97 9.41 6.19
C SER A 33 7.68 9.15 6.98
N ILE A 34 7.01 8.01 6.77
CA ILE A 34 5.73 7.71 7.42
C ILE A 34 5.96 6.79 8.63
N ASP A 35 5.63 7.27 9.82
CA ASP A 35 5.50 6.40 10.99
C ASP A 35 4.07 5.84 11.05
N SER A 36 3.92 4.62 10.56
CA SER A 36 2.65 3.86 10.53
C SER A 36 1.90 3.73 11.88
N ARG A 37 2.52 4.07 13.02
CA ARG A 37 1.85 4.03 14.34
C ARG A 37 1.11 5.32 14.68
N ILE A 38 1.54 6.44 14.11
CA ILE A 38 1.05 7.78 14.47
C ILE A 38 0.49 8.52 13.26
N ASP A 39 1.09 8.33 12.09
CA ASP A 39 0.71 9.04 10.88
C ASP A 39 -0.50 8.39 10.22
N LYS A 40 -1.40 9.24 9.74
CA LYS A 40 -2.53 8.85 8.89
C LYS A 40 -2.31 9.40 7.50
N VAL A 41 -2.67 8.60 6.50
CA VAL A 41 -2.55 8.97 5.09
C VAL A 41 -3.84 8.70 4.33
N ASP A 42 -4.12 9.59 3.39
CA ASP A 42 -5.12 9.36 2.35
C ASP A 42 -4.43 8.68 1.17
N LEU A 43 -5.06 7.65 0.60
CA LEU A 43 -4.52 6.88 -0.52
C LEU A 43 -5.38 7.09 -1.78
N ALA A 44 -4.75 7.51 -2.88
CA ALA A 44 -5.34 7.39 -4.21
C ALA A 44 -5.01 6.00 -4.74
N CYS A 45 -6.04 5.17 -5.00
CA CYS A 45 -5.83 3.76 -5.33
C CYS A 45 -6.89 3.17 -6.25
N GLU A 46 -6.51 2.07 -6.90
CA GLU A 46 -7.39 1.23 -7.71
C GLU A 46 -7.60 -0.11 -6.99
N PHE A 47 -8.83 -0.65 -7.03
CA PHE A 47 -9.07 -2.04 -6.64
C PHE A 47 -8.60 -2.98 -7.75
N GLN A 48 -7.81 -3.99 -7.40
CA GLN A 48 -7.38 -5.03 -8.33
C GLN A 48 -7.51 -6.43 -7.71
N ILE A 49 -7.65 -7.44 -8.58
CA ILE A 49 -7.54 -8.83 -8.17
C ILE A 49 -6.10 -9.28 -8.42
N ASN A 50 -5.38 -9.59 -7.34
CA ASN A 50 -4.08 -10.24 -7.41
C ASN A 50 -4.28 -11.76 -7.53
N ASN A 51 -3.94 -12.31 -8.69
CA ASN A 51 -3.93 -13.76 -8.93
C ASN A 51 -2.51 -14.29 -8.77
N TRP A 52 -2.28 -15.08 -7.72
CA TRP A 52 -0.99 -15.71 -7.47
C TRP A 52 -1.18 -17.14 -6.96
N GLY A 53 -0.53 -18.10 -7.63
CA GLY A 53 -0.61 -19.52 -7.25
C GLY A 53 -2.03 -20.08 -7.27
N GLY A 54 -2.87 -19.62 -8.20
CA GLY A 54 -4.27 -20.03 -8.31
C GLY A 54 -5.21 -19.44 -7.25
N ARG A 55 -4.73 -18.50 -6.43
CA ARG A 55 -5.54 -17.78 -5.44
C ARG A 55 -5.78 -16.35 -5.90
N ASN A 56 -7.02 -15.92 -5.83
CA ASN A 56 -7.43 -14.53 -6.04
C ASN A 56 -7.52 -13.82 -4.69
N ARG A 57 -6.95 -12.62 -4.61
CA ARG A 57 -7.13 -11.70 -3.48
C ARG A 57 -7.45 -10.31 -3.98
N LEU A 58 -8.40 -9.64 -3.33
CA LEU A 58 -8.60 -8.22 -3.52
C LEU A 58 -7.40 -7.47 -2.91
N GLU A 59 -6.80 -6.58 -3.67
CA GLU A 59 -5.64 -5.78 -3.29
C GLU A 59 -5.83 -4.34 -3.78
N LEU A 60 -5.31 -3.37 -3.03
CA LEU A 60 -5.22 -1.98 -3.46
C LEU A 60 -3.92 -1.78 -4.24
N LYS A 61 -4.02 -1.24 -5.46
CA LYS A 61 -2.88 -0.66 -6.16
C LYS A 61 -2.83 0.83 -5.84
N VAL A 62 -1.85 1.24 -5.07
CA VAL A 62 -1.65 2.64 -4.67
C VAL A 62 -0.97 3.39 -5.80
N ILE A 63 -1.60 4.48 -6.23
CA ILE A 63 -1.11 5.39 -7.26
C ILE A 63 -0.38 6.57 -6.62
N ASP A 64 -0.95 7.12 -5.54
CA ASP A 64 -0.42 8.27 -4.82
C ASP A 64 -0.90 8.30 -3.37
N LEU A 65 -0.27 9.10 -2.53
CA LEU A 65 -0.62 9.28 -1.12
C LEU A 65 -0.32 10.68 -0.63
N ARG A 66 -1.00 11.05 0.46
CA ARG A 66 -0.68 12.26 1.22
C ARG A 66 -0.96 12.04 2.69
N TYR A 67 -0.32 12.81 3.57
CA TYR A 67 -0.74 12.87 4.96
C TYR A 67 -2.18 13.37 5.05
N SER A 68 -2.98 12.70 5.88
CA SER A 68 -4.33 13.15 6.23
C SER A 68 -4.24 14.36 7.15
N VAL A 69 -5.24 15.25 7.09
CA VAL A 69 -5.39 16.42 7.96
C VAL A 69 -6.22 16.07 9.19
#